data_AF-A0A924C798-F1
#
_entry.id   AF-A0A924C798-F1
#
_cell.length_a   1.000
_cell.length_b   1.000
_cell.length_c   1.000
_cell.angle_alpha   90.00
_cell.angle_beta   90.00
_cell.angle_gamma   90.00
#
_symmetry.space_group_name_H-M   'P 1'
#
loop_
_entity.id
_entity.type
_entity.pdbx_description
1 polymer ?
#
loop_
_entity_poly.entity_id
_entity_poly.type
_entity_poly.pdbx_seq_one_letter_code
_entity_poly.pdbx_strand_id
1 'polypeptide(L)'
;MTFDRFIAVDWTGAVGERHRAIAVAECDAGDGAPALVRPGHRWSRSEVFAWVETIAARGERALIGFDFSFSLPFSDADSFFPGDASPADAATLWVEVDQIAAA
;
A
#
# COMPACT_ATOMS: atom_id res chain seq x y z
N MET A 1 2.26 -12.95 -17.67
CA MET A 1 3.24 -11.97 -17.16
C MET A 1 3.79 -12.56 -15.87
N THR A 2 5.09 -12.87 -15.79
CA THR A 2 5.71 -13.53 -14.62
C THR A 2 6.36 -12.49 -13.71
N PHE A 3 6.26 -12.66 -12.39
CA PHE A 3 6.94 -11.84 -11.39
C PHE A 3 8.02 -12.68 -10.72
N ASP A 4 9.13 -12.06 -10.37
CA ASP A 4 10.31 -12.75 -9.82
C ASP A 4 10.38 -12.58 -8.29
N ARG A 5 9.72 -11.54 -7.76
CA ARG A 5 9.73 -11.16 -6.35
C ARG A 5 8.32 -10.81 -5.89
N PHE A 6 7.94 -11.29 -4.72
CA PHE A 6 6.64 -11.07 -4.11
C PHE A 6 6.86 -10.41 -2.77
N ILE A 7 6.22 -9.26 -2.55
CA ILE A 7 6.44 -8.43 -1.38
C ILE A 7 5.09 -8.15 -0.73
N ALA A 8 5.02 -8.31 0.59
CA ALA A 8 3.89 -7.92 1.41
C ALA A 8 4.30 -6.82 2.38
N VAL A 9 3.52 -5.74 2.41
CA VAL A 9 3.69 -4.60 3.31
C VAL A 9 2.49 -4.54 4.23
N ASP A 10 2.67 -4.93 5.50
CA ASP A 10 1.68 -4.72 6.56
C ASP A 10 1.81 -3.30 7.09
N TRP A 11 0.83 -2.46 6.77
CA TRP A 11 0.88 -1.03 7.02
C TRP A 11 -0.13 -0.65 8.10
N THR A 12 0.35 -0.65 9.33
CA THR A 12 -0.52 -0.42 10.48
C THR A 12 -1.17 0.98 10.53
N GLY A 13 -2.49 1.00 10.71
CA GLY A 13 -3.39 2.16 10.78
C GLY A 13 -3.50 2.87 12.15
N ALA A 14 -2.75 2.50 13.20
CA ALA A 14 -2.98 2.85 14.62
C ALA A 14 -2.55 4.25 15.17
N VAL A 15 -3.41 5.30 15.22
CA VAL A 15 -2.98 6.68 15.58
C VAL A 15 -2.59 6.74 17.06
N GLY A 16 -1.34 7.05 17.42
CA GLY A 16 -0.89 7.14 18.82
C GLY A 16 0.63 7.04 19.04
N GLU A 17 1.09 7.44 20.23
CA GLU A 17 2.51 7.73 20.59
C GLU A 17 3.46 6.51 20.65
N ARG A 18 2.94 5.28 20.72
CA ARG A 18 3.76 4.05 20.84
C ARG A 18 3.17 2.83 20.14
N HIS A 19 2.60 2.97 18.95
CA HIS A 19 2.32 1.82 18.09
C HIS A 19 2.63 2.19 16.64
N ARG A 20 2.80 1.17 15.79
CA ARG A 20 2.98 1.20 14.32
C ARG A 20 4.38 0.93 13.80
N ALA A 21 4.84 -0.32 13.93
CA ALA A 21 5.87 -0.79 13.00
C ALA A 21 5.16 -1.17 11.70
N ILE A 22 5.57 -0.59 10.57
CA ILE A 22 5.28 -1.20 9.26
C ILE A 22 6.17 -2.44 9.17
N ALA A 23 5.62 -3.55 8.70
CA ALA A 23 6.38 -4.76 8.42
C ALA A 23 6.43 -5.01 6.92
N VAL A 24 7.60 -5.42 6.44
CA VAL A 24 7.82 -5.76 5.03
C VAL A 24 8.35 -7.19 5.01
N ALA A 25 7.71 -8.06 4.23
CA ALA A 25 8.17 -9.42 3.99
C ALA A 25 8.28 -9.67 2.49
N GLU A 26 9.18 -10.57 2.10
CA GLU A 26 9.37 -10.92 0.70
C GLU A 26 9.69 -12.40 0.51
N CYS A 27 9.39 -12.91 -0.68
CA CYS A 27 9.94 -14.15 -1.21
C CYS A 27 10.21 -14.02 -2.72
N ASP A 28 11.08 -14.89 -3.20
CA ASP A 28 11.27 -15.11 -4.63
C ASP A 28 10.12 -15.96 -5.20
N ALA A 29 10.04 -16.08 -6.52
CA ALA A 29 9.15 -17.02 -7.18
C ALA A 29 9.37 -18.48 -6.72
N GLY A 30 8.26 -19.22 -6.58
CA GLY A 30 8.25 -20.62 -6.14
C GLY A 30 7.50 -20.78 -4.81
N ASP A 31 7.85 -21.83 -4.06
CA ASP A 31 7.15 -22.24 -2.83
C ASP A 31 7.91 -21.86 -1.54
N GLY A 32 8.91 -20.99 -1.66
CA GLY A 32 9.67 -20.48 -0.52
C GLY A 32 8.82 -19.61 0.40
N ALA A 33 8.92 -19.81 1.71
CA ALA A 33 8.21 -18.98 2.68
C ALA A 33 8.72 -17.53 2.66
N PRO A 34 7.83 -16.52 2.79
CA PRO A 34 8.25 -15.13 2.93
C PRO A 34 9.12 -14.91 4.17
N ALA A 35 10.15 -14.07 4.03
CA ALA A 35 11.02 -13.64 5.11
C ALA A 35 10.86 -12.14 5.36
N LEU A 36 10.94 -11.72 6.63
CA LEU A 36 10.93 -10.30 6.97
C LEU A 36 12.16 -9.59 6.39
N VAL A 37 11.92 -8.49 5.69
CA VAL A 37 12.96 -7.58 5.23
C VAL A 37 13.44 -6.76 6.43
N ARG A 38 14.75 -6.88 6.74
CA ARG A 38 15.39 -6.27 7.92
C ARG A 38 14.68 -6.67 9.23
N PRO A 39 14.74 -7.94 9.66
CA PRO A 39 14.08 -8.40 10.88
C PRO A 39 14.45 -7.54 12.11
N GLY A 40 13.45 -7.15 12.91
CA GLY A 40 13.63 -6.29 14.09
C GLY A 40 13.72 -4.79 13.78
N HIS A 41 13.74 -4.39 12.51
CA HIS A 41 13.68 -2.99 12.11
C HIS A 41 12.25 -2.44 12.18
N ARG A 42 12.13 -1.14 12.49
CA ARG A 42 10.86 -0.41 12.47
C ARG A 42 10.84 0.49 11.25
N TRP A 43 10.07 0.10 10.25
CA TRP A 43 9.93 0.85 9.01
C TRP A 43 9.05 2.09 9.21
N SER A 44 9.48 3.22 8.63
CA SER A 44 8.63 4.38 8.35
C SER A 44 8.02 4.31 6.94
N ARG A 45 6.95 5.08 6.70
CA ARG A 45 6.27 5.17 5.40
C ARG A 45 7.22 5.64 4.29
N SER A 46 8.05 6.65 4.60
CA SER A 46 9.07 7.18 3.70
C SER A 46 10.18 6.18 3.40
N GLU A 47 10.57 5.35 4.37
CA GLU A 47 11.55 4.28 4.13
C GLU A 47 11.00 3.20 3.22
N VAL A 48 9.73 2.80 3.41
CA VAL A 48 9.09 1.84 2.49
C VAL A 48 9.03 2.42 1.08
N PHE A 49 8.62 3.69 0.93
CA PHE A 49 8.61 4.36 -0.37
C PHE A 49 9.99 4.37 -1.03
N ALA A 50 11.03 4.84 -0.31
CA ALA A 50 12.39 4.87 -0.84
C ALA A 50 12.90 3.46 -1.22
N TRP A 51 12.56 2.44 -0.44
CA TRP A 51 12.91 1.06 -0.75
C TRP A 51 12.21 0.57 -2.03
N VAL A 52 10.92 0.84 -2.20
CA VAL A 52 10.18 0.54 -3.44
C VAL A 52 10.76 1.28 -4.64
N GLU A 53 11.20 2.53 -4.49
CA GLU A 53 11.92 3.24 -5.55
C GLU A 53 13.20 2.52 -5.97
N THR A 54 13.94 1.94 -5.02
CA THR A 54 15.14 1.16 -5.36
C THR A 54 14.84 -0.10 -6.16
N ILE A 55 13.72 -0.78 -5.87
CA ILE A 55 13.25 -1.96 -6.63
C ILE A 55 12.90 -1.55 -8.06
N ALA A 56 12.14 -0.46 -8.20
CA ALA A 56 11.76 0.09 -9.50
C ALA A 56 12.98 0.53 -10.32
N ALA A 57 13.94 1.23 -9.70
CA ALA A 57 15.17 1.69 -10.36
C ALA A 57 16.06 0.54 -10.86
N ARG A 58 15.97 -0.64 -10.24
CA ARG A 58 16.68 -1.85 -10.66
C ARG A 58 15.98 -2.60 -11.79
N GLY A 59 14.76 -2.19 -12.17
CA GLY A 59 13.97 -2.88 -13.19
C GLY A 59 13.45 -4.25 -12.75
N GLU A 60 13.37 -4.50 -11.43
CA GLU A 60 12.89 -5.76 -10.89
C GLU A 60 11.38 -5.91 -11.14
N ARG A 61 10.96 -7.12 -11.53
CA ARG A 61 9.55 -7.46 -11.75
C ARG A 61 8.93 -7.91 -10.43
N ALA A 62 8.66 -6.94 -9.55
CA ALA A 62 8.08 -7.20 -8.24
C ALA A 62 6.55 -7.06 -8.26
N LEU A 63 5.86 -8.00 -7.60
CA LEU A 63 4.45 -7.83 -7.20
C LEU A 63 4.42 -7.42 -5.72
N ILE A 64 3.92 -6.21 -5.45
CA ILE A 64 3.91 -5.63 -4.11
C ILE A 64 2.46 -5.49 -3.63
N GLY A 65 2.10 -6.24 -2.60
CA GLY A 65 0.84 -6.12 -1.88
C GLY A 65 1.01 -5.18 -0.70
N PHE A 66 0.06 -4.27 -0.54
CA PHE A 66 0.02 -3.34 0.59
C PHE A 66 -1.28 -3.55 1.36
N ASP A 67 -1.17 -3.74 2.67
CA ASP A 67 -2.31 -3.86 3.58
C ASP A 67 -2.54 -2.53 4.31
N PHE A 68 -3.37 -1.66 3.72
CA PHE A 68 -3.93 -0.48 4.38
C PHE A 68 -5.26 -0.05 3.75
N SER A 69 -6.02 0.79 4.46
CA SER A 69 -7.23 1.43 3.93
C SER A 69 -6.86 2.48 2.87
N PHE A 70 -6.76 2.04 1.62
CA PHE A 70 -6.60 2.92 0.45
C PHE A 70 -7.78 3.90 0.33
N SER A 71 -7.57 5.06 -0.28
CA SER A 71 -8.66 5.71 -1.01
C SER A 71 -8.67 5.18 -2.45
N LEU A 72 -9.64 5.58 -3.26
CA LEU A 72 -9.53 5.40 -4.70
C LEU A 72 -8.36 6.26 -5.27
N PRO A 73 -7.82 5.91 -6.45
CA PRO A 73 -6.85 6.74 -7.16
C PRO A 73 -7.37 8.18 -7.32
N PHE A 74 -6.47 9.15 -7.19
CA PHE A 74 -6.81 10.57 -7.23
C PHE A 74 -5.73 11.39 -7.91
N SER A 75 -4.46 11.17 -7.55
CA SER A 75 -3.34 12.04 -7.93
C SER A 75 -3.05 12.13 -9.43
N ASP A 76 -3.58 11.23 -10.24
CA ASP A 76 -3.45 11.24 -11.70
C ASP A 76 -4.49 12.13 -12.38
N ALA A 77 -5.68 12.30 -11.79
CA ALA A 77 -6.80 13.04 -12.38
C ALA A 77 -7.36 14.16 -11.50
N ASP A 78 -6.78 14.38 -10.31
CA ASP A 78 -7.33 15.21 -9.22
C ASP A 78 -8.82 14.93 -8.94
N SER A 79 -9.23 13.66 -9.11
CA SER A 79 -10.61 13.20 -9.00
C SER A 79 -10.65 11.69 -8.75
N PHE A 80 -11.53 11.24 -7.84
CA PHE A 80 -11.79 9.81 -7.61
C PHE A 80 -12.66 9.20 -8.71
N PHE A 81 -13.53 10.01 -9.34
CA PHE A 81 -14.47 9.58 -10.39
C PHE A 81 -14.29 10.46 -11.65
N PRO A 82 -13.25 10.24 -12.46
CA PRO A 82 -13.03 11.05 -13.66
C PRO A 82 -14.21 10.96 -14.63
N GLY A 83 -14.83 12.11 -14.93
CA GLY A 83 -16.00 12.21 -15.81
C GLY A 83 -17.34 12.34 -15.09
N ASP A 84 -17.37 12.15 -13.77
CA ASP A 84 -18.56 12.28 -12.92
C ASP A 84 -18.33 13.26 -11.76
N ALA A 85 -19.35 13.48 -10.93
CA ALA A 85 -19.21 14.24 -9.69
C ALA A 85 -18.35 13.44 -8.70
N SER A 86 -17.17 13.96 -8.37
CA SER A 86 -16.24 13.33 -7.43
C SER A 86 -16.27 14.02 -6.05
N PRO A 87 -16.18 13.25 -4.96
CA PRO A 87 -15.87 13.77 -3.63
C PRO A 87 -14.56 14.58 -3.66
N ALA A 88 -14.49 15.61 -2.82
CA ALA A 88 -13.32 16.50 -2.74
C ALA A 88 -12.13 15.88 -1.97
N ASP A 89 -12.40 14.91 -1.10
CA ASP A 89 -11.38 14.24 -0.29
C ASP A 89 -11.79 12.81 0.05
N ALA A 90 -10.81 12.04 0.53
CA ALA A 90 -11.00 10.63 0.86
C ALA A 90 -12.03 10.42 1.99
N ALA A 91 -12.17 11.38 2.92
CA ALA A 91 -13.13 11.25 4.01
C ALA A 91 -14.56 11.32 3.48
N THR A 92 -14.83 12.28 2.59
CA THR A 92 -16.12 12.45 1.93
C THR A 92 -16.44 11.26 1.02
N LEU A 93 -15.45 10.75 0.29
CA LEU A 93 -15.58 9.52 -0.50
C LEU A 93 -16.09 8.34 0.35
N TRP A 94 -15.49 8.11 1.52
CA TRP A 94 -15.89 6.99 2.38
C TRP A 94 -17.29 7.16 2.97
N VAL A 95 -17.70 8.39 3.29
CA VAL A 95 -19.09 8.67 3.71
C VAL A 95 -20.09 8.31 2.61
N GLU A 96 -19.80 8.63 1.35
CA GLU A 96 -20.68 8.27 0.23
C GLU A 96 -20.74 6.75 0.02
N VAL A 97 -19.60 6.05 0.11
CA VAL A 97 -19.56 4.59 0.02
C VAL A 97 -20.41 3.95 1.12
N ASP A 98 -20.30 4.41 2.36
CA ASP A 98 -21.09 3.90 3.49
C ASP A 98 -22.59 4.11 3.26
N GLN A 99 -23.00 5.27 2.72
CA GLN A 99 -24.40 5.55 2.40
C GLN A 99 -24.95 4.62 1.32
N ILE A 100 -24.18 4.34 0.27
CA ILE A 100 -24.58 3.43 -0.81
C ILE A 100 -24.65 1.99 -0.31
N ALA A 101 -23.67 1.54 0.48
CA ALA A 101 -23.62 0.18 1.00
C ALA A 101 -24.71 -0.12 2.04
N ALA A 102 -25.25 0.91 2.69
CA ALA A 102 -26.34 0.80 3.65
C ALA A 102 -27.75 0.83 3.02
N ALA A 103 -27.86 1.11 1.72
CA ALA A 103 -29.12 1.17 0.97
C ALA A 103 -29.55 -0.21 0.45
#